data_AF-A0A366XWL7-F1
#
_entry.id   AF-A0A366XWL7-F1
#
_cell.length_a   1.000
_cell.length_b   1.000
_cell.length_c   1.000
_cell.angle_alpha   90.00
_cell.angle_beta   90.00
_cell.angle_gamma   90.00
#
_symmetry.space_group_name_H-M   'P 1'
#
loop_
_entity.id
_entity.type
_entity.pdbx_description
1 polymer ?
#
loop_
_entity_poly.entity_id
_entity_poly.type
_entity_poly.pdbx_seq_one_letter_code
_entity_poly.pdbx_strand_id
1 'polypeptide(L)'
;MIFPSHVNQPIKAKKAFIFGSVIGGIILIIIILLSILVLGHYITSLHQYPSYELFLKINIGNFIERIEAVMATIWFITIYFKMTMYFYGAVLGLSQMLKLNNYRPLILPLGMFLIPFSLVIYPNNAYMQTFETTVWIPYSFTIGIFLPLLLFGIAIFRKNMLGKST
;
A
#
# COMPACT_ATOMS: atom_id res chain seq x y z
N MET A 1 -3.41 8.74 -13.40
CA MET A 1 -3.84 7.47 -12.78
C MET A 1 -3.02 6.36 -13.44
N ILE A 2 -2.06 5.79 -12.72
CA ILE A 2 -0.96 5.00 -13.32
C ILE A 2 -1.40 3.55 -13.66
N PHE A 3 -2.56 3.10 -13.18
CA PHE A 3 -3.03 1.72 -13.37
C PHE A 3 -4.41 1.58 -14.04
N PRO A 4 -4.54 1.88 -15.35
CA PRO A 4 -5.57 1.23 -16.16
C PRO A 4 -5.00 0.57 -17.42
N SER A 5 -3.68 0.40 -17.56
CA SER A 5 -3.07 -0.13 -18.79
C SER A 5 -3.60 -1.51 -19.20
N HIS A 6 -4.13 -2.28 -18.24
CA HIS A 6 -4.65 -3.62 -18.44
C HIS A 6 -6.16 -3.74 -18.14
N VAL A 7 -6.88 -2.62 -17.97
CA VAL A 7 -8.32 -2.65 -17.65
C VAL A 7 -9.14 -2.42 -18.90
N ASN A 8 -9.99 -3.38 -19.24
CA ASN A 8 -10.79 -3.39 -20.47
C ASN A 8 -11.82 -2.23 -20.54
N GLN A 9 -12.23 -1.66 -19.40
CA GLN A 9 -13.23 -0.58 -19.32
C GLN A 9 -12.76 0.56 -18.40
N PRO A 10 -11.93 1.50 -18.89
CA PRO A 10 -11.25 2.50 -18.05
C PRO A 10 -12.20 3.45 -17.32
N ILE A 11 -13.35 3.79 -17.91
CA ILE A 11 -14.34 4.67 -17.30
C ILE A 11 -15.00 4.01 -16.09
N LYS A 12 -15.40 2.74 -16.21
CA LYS A 12 -15.98 2.00 -15.08
C LYS A 12 -14.94 1.74 -14.00
N ALA A 13 -13.70 1.45 -14.39
CA ALA A 13 -12.58 1.26 -13.48
C ALA A 13 -12.31 2.51 -12.64
N LYS A 14 -12.31 3.70 -13.27
CA LYS A 14 -12.17 4.98 -12.57
C LYS A 14 -13.30 5.19 -11.55
N LYS A 15 -14.55 4.94 -11.93
CA LYS A 15 -15.69 5.06 -11.02
C LYS A 15 -15.57 4.10 -9.82
N ALA A 16 -15.26 2.83 -10.09
CA ALA A 16 -15.07 1.82 -9.05
C ALA A 16 -13.92 2.19 -8.09
N PHE A 17 -12.82 2.70 -8.61
CA PHE A 17 -11.68 3.15 -7.81
C PHE A 17 -12.05 4.32 -6.89
N ILE A 18 -12.70 5.36 -7.42
CA ILE A 18 -13.12 6.52 -6.61
C ILE A 18 -14.12 6.08 -5.55
N PHE A 19 -15.13 5.31 -5.94
CA PHE A 19 -16.16 4.84 -5.02
C PHE A 19 -15.57 3.96 -3.91
N GLY A 20 -14.71 3.00 -4.27
CA GLY A 20 -14.00 2.17 -3.29
C GLY A 20 -13.09 2.98 -2.37
N SER A 21 -12.41 4.00 -2.89
CA SER A 21 -11.56 4.89 -2.08
C SER A 21 -12.37 5.72 -1.08
N VAL A 22 -13.53 6.26 -1.50
CA VAL A 22 -14.43 7.02 -0.62
C VAL A 22 -15.00 6.12 0.47
N ILE A 23 -15.49 4.93 0.12
CA ILE A 23 -16.02 3.97 1.09
C ILE A 23 -14.92 3.55 2.08
N GLY A 24 -13.74 3.19 1.57
CA GLY A 24 -12.61 2.81 2.42
C GLY A 24 -12.19 3.93 3.36
N GLY A 25 -12.17 5.18 2.87
CA GLY A 25 -11.89 6.36 3.68
C GLY A 25 -12.92 6.58 4.79
N ILE A 26 -14.21 6.45 4.48
CA ILE A 26 -15.29 6.56 5.48
C ILE A 26 -15.16 5.47 6.55
N ILE A 27 -14.90 4.22 6.14
CA ILE A 27 -14.71 3.11 7.09
C ILE A 27 -13.50 3.37 8.00
N LEU A 28 -12.39 3.86 7.45
CA LEU A 28 -11.21 4.21 8.25
C LEU A 28 -11.52 5.33 9.27
N ILE A 29 -12.24 6.38 8.85
CA ILE A 29 -12.65 7.46 9.74
C ILE A 29 -13.51 6.92 10.89
N ILE A 30 -14.48 6.05 10.58
CA ILE A 30 -15.34 5.43 11.60
C ILE A 30 -14.51 4.61 12.59
N ILE A 31 -13.57 3.79 12.11
CA ILE A 31 -12.71 2.97 12.97
C ILE A 31 -11.85 3.84 13.89
N ILE A 32 -11.24 4.91 13.36
CA ILE A 32 -10.42 5.84 14.15
C ILE A 32 -11.29 6.55 15.20
N LEU A 33 -12.47 7.03 14.81
CA LEU A 33 -13.40 7.69 15.71
C LEU A 33 -13.82 6.76 16.85
N LEU A 34 -14.23 5.53 16.54
CA LEU A 34 -14.60 4.55 17.55
C LEU A 34 -13.41 4.17 18.44
N SER A 35 -12.21 4.08 17.89
CA SER A 35 -10.99 3.83 18.67
C SER A 35 -10.79 4.92 19.72
N ILE A 36 -10.90 6.19 19.33
CA ILE A 36 -10.78 7.32 20.27
C ILE A 36 -11.91 7.34 21.29
N LEU A 37 -13.16 7.11 20.87
CA LEU A 37 -14.32 7.17 21.76
C LEU A 37 -14.35 6.02 22.78
N VAL A 38 -13.87 4.83 22.42
CA VAL A 38 -13.94 3.61 23.26
C VAL A 38 -12.64 3.35 24.02
N LEU A 39 -11.48 3.60 23.40
CA LEU A 39 -10.16 3.41 24.02
C LEU A 39 -9.66 4.67 24.73
N GLY A 40 -10.15 5.84 24.35
CA GLY A 40 -9.60 7.13 24.74
C GLY A 40 -8.40 7.53 23.87
N HIS A 41 -8.08 8.82 23.86
CA HIS A 41 -6.99 9.36 23.03
C HIS A 41 -5.61 8.79 23.43
N TYR A 42 -5.37 8.61 24.74
CA TYR A 42 -4.08 8.15 25.26
C TYR A 42 -3.74 6.73 24.78
N ILE A 43 -4.65 5.77 25.00
CA ILE A 43 -4.47 4.39 24.54
C ILE A 43 -4.40 4.33 23.01
N THR A 44 -5.27 5.04 22.32
CA THR A 44 -5.27 5.07 20.84
C THR A 44 -3.93 5.58 20.27
N SER A 45 -3.28 6.55 20.93
CA SER A 45 -1.98 7.08 20.50
C SER A 45 -0.79 6.17 20.79
N LEU A 46 -0.88 5.31 21.81
CA LEU A 46 0.20 4.44 22.23
C LEU A 46 0.23 3.12 21.44
N HIS A 47 -0.93 2.62 21.04
CA HIS A 47 -1.02 1.37 20.30
C HIS A 47 -0.85 1.61 18.81
N GLN A 48 0.08 0.88 18.18
CA GLN A 48 0.31 0.91 16.74
C GLN A 48 -0.91 0.38 15.94
N TYR A 49 -1.72 -0.47 16.58
CA TYR A 49 -2.85 -1.18 15.96
C TYR A 49 -4.14 -0.96 16.79
N PRO A 50 -4.62 0.28 16.92
CA PRO A 50 -5.73 0.61 17.82
C PRO A 50 -7.05 -0.05 17.42
N SER A 51 -7.23 -0.37 16.14
CA SER A 51 -8.40 -1.12 15.69
C SER A 51 -8.42 -2.54 16.25
N TYR A 52 -7.27 -3.21 16.40
CA TYR A 52 -7.19 -4.53 17.03
C TYR A 52 -7.59 -4.47 18.51
N GLU A 53 -7.07 -3.49 19.24
CA GLU A 53 -7.42 -3.24 20.65
C GLU A 53 -8.90 -2.93 20.85
N LEU A 54 -9.50 -2.20 19.90
CA LEU A 54 -10.92 -1.93 19.90
C LEU A 54 -11.74 -3.22 19.79
N PHE A 55 -11.31 -4.18 18.96
CA PHE A 55 -11.98 -5.46 18.80
C PHE A 55 -11.86 -6.36 20.04
N LEU A 56 -10.76 -6.27 20.79
CA LEU A 56 -10.59 -6.98 22.07
C LEU A 56 -11.57 -6.51 23.15
N LYS A 57 -12.04 -5.25 23.08
CA LYS A 57 -13.03 -4.73 24.03
C LYS A 57 -14.47 -5.16 23.76
N ILE A 58 -14.75 -5.80 22.63
CA ILE A 58 -16.10 -6.21 22.28
C ILE A 58 -16.44 -7.48 23.06
N ASN A 59 -17.31 -7.36 24.06
CA ASN A 59 -17.92 -8.49 24.75
C ASN A 59 -19.44 -8.34 24.70
N ILE A 60 -20.11 -9.27 24.01
CA ILE A 60 -21.58 -9.33 23.95
C ILE A 60 -22.04 -10.51 24.80
N GLY A 61 -22.50 -10.21 26.02
CA GLY A 61 -23.16 -11.16 26.91
C GLY A 61 -22.33 -12.39 27.28
N ASN A 62 -21.00 -12.31 27.26
CA ASN A 62 -20.04 -13.41 27.48
C ASN A 62 -20.16 -14.60 26.50
N PHE A 63 -20.85 -14.42 25.36
CA PHE A 63 -20.98 -15.47 24.34
C PHE A 63 -20.07 -15.23 23.13
N ILE A 64 -19.84 -13.96 22.77
CA ILE A 64 -18.96 -13.58 21.66
C ILE A 64 -17.76 -12.81 22.23
N GLU A 65 -16.71 -13.55 22.60
CA GLU A 65 -15.50 -13.00 23.23
C GLU A 65 -14.27 -13.05 22.31
N ARG A 66 -14.31 -13.83 21.22
CA ARG A 66 -13.18 -14.05 20.30
C ARG A 66 -13.29 -13.33 18.95
N ILE A 67 -13.79 -12.10 18.97
CA ILE A 67 -14.04 -11.32 17.74
C ILE A 67 -12.71 -10.83 17.12
N GLU A 68 -11.64 -10.74 17.91
CA GLU A 68 -10.30 -10.41 17.43
C GLU A 68 -9.80 -11.36 16.34
N ALA A 69 -10.24 -12.63 16.35
CA ALA A 69 -9.89 -13.59 15.31
C ALA A 69 -10.47 -13.20 13.93
N VAL A 70 -11.66 -12.61 13.91
CA VAL A 70 -12.29 -12.11 12.67
C VAL A 70 -11.49 -10.94 12.13
N MET A 71 -11.08 -10.02 13.01
CA MET A 71 -10.27 -8.86 12.63
C MET A 71 -8.90 -9.29 12.07
N ALA A 72 -8.21 -10.23 12.74
CA ALA A 72 -6.97 -10.80 12.24
C ALA A 72 -7.15 -11.44 10.86
N THR A 73 -8.23 -12.19 10.65
CA THR A 73 -8.54 -12.82 9.35
C THR A 73 -8.71 -11.79 8.24
N ILE A 74 -9.47 -10.71 8.49
CA ILE A 74 -9.65 -9.61 7.54
C ILE A 74 -8.30 -8.96 7.19
N TRP A 75 -7.44 -8.75 8.19
CA TRP A 75 -6.09 -8.22 7.98
C TRP A 75 -5.21 -9.15 7.16
N PHE A 76 -5.18 -10.44 7.47
CA PHE A 76 -4.41 -11.42 6.69
C PHE A 76 -4.81 -11.42 5.23
N ILE A 77 -6.12 -11.44 4.94
CA ILE A 77 -6.64 -11.39 3.57
C ILE A 77 -6.22 -10.09 2.89
N THR A 78 -6.38 -8.96 3.57
CA THR A 78 -6.05 -7.63 3.02
C THR A 78 -4.56 -7.50 2.70
N ILE A 79 -3.70 -7.92 3.63
CA ILE A 79 -2.25 -7.90 3.46
C ILE A 79 -1.83 -8.83 2.33
N TYR A 80 -2.42 -10.03 2.22
CA TYR A 80 -2.12 -10.96 1.15
C TYR A 80 -2.40 -10.37 -0.24
N PHE A 81 -3.57 -9.79 -0.45
CA PHE A 81 -3.91 -9.15 -1.72
C PHE A 81 -3.00 -7.94 -2.01
N LYS A 82 -2.75 -7.09 -1.01
CA LYS A 82 -1.86 -5.93 -1.13
C LYS A 82 -0.43 -6.35 -1.52
N MET A 83 0.12 -7.36 -0.85
CA MET A 83 1.44 -7.91 -1.13
C MET A 83 1.52 -8.51 -2.53
N THR A 84 0.49 -9.25 -2.94
CA THR A 84 0.42 -9.82 -4.30
C THR A 84 0.44 -8.72 -5.37
N MET A 85 -0.32 -7.64 -5.17
CA MET A 85 -0.34 -6.51 -6.10
C MET A 85 1.02 -5.80 -6.18
N TYR A 86 1.69 -5.58 -5.05
CA TYR A 86 3.03 -4.98 -5.01
C TYR A 86 4.07 -5.86 -5.67
N PHE A 87 4.04 -7.16 -5.39
CA PHE A 87 4.95 -8.12 -5.99
C PHE A 87 4.76 -8.19 -7.50
N TYR A 88 3.52 -8.25 -7.98
CA TYR A 88 3.21 -8.20 -9.40
C TYR A 88 3.72 -6.90 -10.06
N GLY A 89 3.49 -5.75 -9.42
CA GLY A 89 4.00 -4.46 -9.89
C GLY A 89 5.53 -4.42 -9.99
N ALA A 90 6.22 -4.94 -8.98
CA ALA A 90 7.68 -5.02 -8.96
C ALA A 90 8.24 -5.93 -10.06
N VAL A 91 7.68 -7.13 -10.21
CA VAL A 91 8.06 -8.11 -11.24
C VAL A 91 7.84 -7.53 -12.65
N LEU A 92 6.68 -6.92 -12.88
CA LEU A 92 6.34 -6.30 -14.17
C LEU A 92 7.25 -5.09 -14.47
N GLY A 93 7.47 -4.22 -13.49
CA GLY A 93 8.34 -3.06 -13.62
C GLY A 93 9.78 -3.46 -13.95
N LEU A 94 10.31 -4.47 -13.25
CA LEU A 94 11.65 -4.98 -13.52
C LEU A 94 11.74 -5.65 -14.91
N SER A 95 10.72 -6.40 -15.31
CA SER A 95 10.63 -6.98 -16.66
C SER A 95 10.70 -5.90 -17.74
N GLN A 96 10.02 -4.77 -17.54
CA GLN A 96 10.03 -3.64 -18.47
C GLN A 96 11.39 -2.93 -18.51
N MET A 97 12.05 -2.74 -17.35
CA MET A 97 13.38 -2.15 -17.27
C MET A 97 14.44 -3.02 -17.98
N LEU A 98 14.34 -4.34 -17.82
CA LEU A 98 15.24 -5.32 -18.45
C LEU A 98 14.83 -5.67 -19.90
N LYS A 99 13.75 -5.08 -20.42
CA LYS A 99 13.19 -5.36 -21.77
C LYS A 99 12.93 -6.85 -22.01
N LEU A 100 12.49 -7.57 -20.98
CA LEU A 100 12.12 -8.98 -21.08
C LEU A 100 10.73 -9.11 -21.71
N ASN A 101 10.60 -10.03 -22.67
CA ASN A 101 9.33 -10.35 -23.33
C ASN A 101 8.32 -11.03 -22.38
N ASN A 102 8.80 -11.65 -21.30
CA ASN A 102 7.97 -12.35 -20.34
C ASN A 102 8.48 -12.11 -18.92
N TYR A 103 7.58 -11.79 -18.00
CA TYR A 103 7.88 -11.51 -16.60
C TYR A 103 8.00 -12.79 -15.76
N ARG A 104 7.49 -13.94 -16.23
CA ARG A 104 7.46 -15.21 -15.49
C ARG A 104 8.82 -15.67 -14.95
N PRO A 105 9.94 -15.55 -15.69
CA PRO A 105 11.26 -15.96 -15.18
C PRO A 105 11.71 -15.17 -13.93
N LEU A 106 11.20 -13.96 -13.73
CA LEU A 106 11.56 -13.11 -12.58
C LEU A 106 10.76 -13.44 -11.31
N ILE A 107 9.64 -14.17 -11.43
CA ILE A 107 8.78 -14.49 -10.29
C ILE A 107 9.54 -15.31 -9.25
N LEU A 108 10.20 -16.39 -9.66
CA LEU A 108 10.88 -17.30 -8.74
C LEU A 108 12.07 -16.62 -8.05
N PRO A 109 13.01 -15.95 -8.74
CA PRO A 109 14.12 -15.25 -8.09
C PRO A 109 13.64 -14.16 -7.13
N LEU A 110 12.74 -13.27 -7.57
CA LEU A 110 12.26 -12.19 -6.70
C LEU A 110 11.46 -12.71 -5.51
N GLY A 111 10.70 -13.79 -5.69
CA GLY A 111 9.99 -14.47 -4.61
C GLY A 111 10.93 -15.07 -3.58
N MET A 112 12.04 -15.70 -4.01
CA MET A 112 13.06 -16.22 -3.09
C MET A 112 13.77 -15.10 -2.32
N PHE A 113 14.03 -13.96 -2.97
CA PHE A 113 14.68 -12.81 -2.34
C PHE A 113 13.77 -12.07 -1.36
N LEU A 114 12.45 -12.16 -1.49
CA LEU A 114 11.48 -11.43 -0.64
C LEU A 114 11.69 -11.68 0.87
N ILE A 115 11.96 -12.94 1.26
CA ILE A 115 12.16 -13.33 2.66
C ILE A 115 13.48 -12.78 3.25
N PRO A 116 14.67 -13.00 2.66
CA PRO A 116 15.90 -12.45 3.21
C PRO A 116 15.91 -10.91 3.16
N PHE A 117 15.31 -10.29 2.14
CA PHE A 117 15.22 -8.82 2.08
C PHE A 117 14.34 -8.24 3.19
N SER A 118 13.27 -8.91 3.61
CA SER A 118 12.43 -8.39 4.69
C SER A 118 13.20 -8.32 6.02
N LEU A 119 14.06 -9.30 6.29
CA LEU A 119 14.92 -9.32 7.47
C LEU A 119 16.01 -8.24 7.44
N VAL A 120 16.51 -7.91 6.24
CA VAL A 120 17.51 -6.84 6.07
C VAL A 120 16.88 -5.45 6.21
N ILE A 121 15.69 -5.25 5.63
CA ILE A 121 15.01 -3.95 5.64
C ILE A 121 14.41 -3.64 7.01
N TYR A 122 13.78 -4.64 7.65
CA TYR A 122 13.13 -4.50 8.95
C TYR A 122 13.60 -5.59 9.93
N PRO A 123 14.83 -5.46 10.48
CA PRO A 123 15.40 -6.47 11.37
C PRO A 123 14.66 -6.58 12.71
N ASN A 124 14.02 -5.51 13.18
CA ASN A 124 13.19 -5.51 14.38
C ASN A 124 12.15 -4.38 14.34
N ASN A 125 11.15 -4.47 15.21
CA ASN A 125 10.04 -3.52 15.27
C ASN A 125 10.47 -2.09 15.63
N ALA A 126 11.47 -1.92 16.50
CA ALA A 126 11.96 -0.60 16.88
C ALA A 126 12.61 0.10 15.68
N TYR A 127 13.46 -0.61 14.93
CA TYR A 127 14.07 -0.11 13.70
C TYR A 127 13.01 0.22 12.65
N MET A 128 11.99 -0.63 12.50
CA MET A 128 10.87 -0.37 11.60
C MET A 128 10.20 0.98 11.92
N GLN A 129 9.89 1.25 13.18
CA GLN A 129 9.25 2.50 13.58
C GLN A 129 10.14 3.73 13.29
N THR A 130 11.45 3.63 13.56
CA THR A 130 12.39 4.71 13.22
C THR A 130 12.50 4.90 11.71
N PHE A 131 12.57 3.83 10.93
CA PHE A 131 12.65 3.90 9.48
C PHE A 131 11.38 4.52 8.88
N GLU A 132 10.19 4.10 9.34
CA GLU A 132 8.90 4.61 8.87
C GLU A 132 8.72 6.11 9.12
N THR A 133 9.18 6.60 10.28
CA THR A 133 9.04 8.01 10.67
C THR A 133 10.10 8.92 10.04
N THR A 134 11.32 8.41 9.81
CA THR A 134 12.46 9.24 9.40
C THR A 134 12.81 9.10 7.92
N VAL A 135 12.83 7.87 7.40
CA VAL A 135 13.38 7.55 6.07
C VAL A 135 12.27 7.29 5.05
N TRP A 136 11.22 6.57 5.43
CA TRP A 136 10.16 6.15 4.53
C TRP A 136 9.39 7.33 3.91
N ILE A 137 9.09 8.36 4.71
CA ILE A 137 8.38 9.56 4.26
C ILE A 137 9.15 10.23 3.11
N PRO A 138 10.39 10.72 3.29
CA PRO A 138 11.13 11.37 2.21
C PRO A 138 11.34 10.44 1.00
N TYR A 139 11.65 9.16 1.25
CA TYR A 139 11.80 8.17 0.18
C TYR A 139 10.53 8.01 -0.68
N SER A 140 9.37 7.93 -0.03
CA SER A 140 8.06 7.81 -0.72
C SER A 140 7.75 9.06 -1.55
N PHE A 141 8.06 10.25 -1.04
CA PHE A 141 7.91 11.49 -1.80
C PHE A 141 8.83 11.54 -3.02
N THR A 142 10.07 11.07 -2.89
CA THR A 142 11.01 11.02 -4.02
C THR A 142 10.49 10.13 -5.15
N ILE A 143 10.02 8.92 -4.84
CA ILE A 143 9.56 7.99 -5.87
C ILE A 143 8.14 8.32 -6.35
N GLY A 144 7.25 8.71 -5.44
CA GLY A 144 5.83 8.93 -5.73
C GLY A 144 5.52 10.26 -6.39
N ILE A 145 6.33 11.30 -6.15
CA ILE A 145 6.08 12.66 -6.66
C ILE A 145 7.24 13.16 -7.48
N PHE A 146 8.46 13.19 -6.93
CA PHE A 146 9.59 13.82 -7.59
C PHE A 146 9.95 13.13 -8.91
N LEU A 147 10.08 11.80 -8.92
CA LEU A 147 10.48 11.05 -10.10
C LEU A 147 9.43 11.14 -11.25
N PRO A 148 8.11 10.98 -11.00
CA PRO A 148 7.08 11.24 -12.02
C PRO A 148 7.08 12.67 -12.56
N LEU A 149 7.27 13.69 -11.70
CA LEU A 149 7.34 15.08 -12.13
C LEU A 149 8.57 15.36 -12.99
N LEU A 150 9.72 14.78 -12.63
CA LEU A 150 10.95 14.85 -13.40
C LEU A 150 10.75 14.25 -14.80
N LEU A 151 10.18 13.03 -14.88
CA LEU A 151 9.87 12.39 -16.15
C LEU A 151 8.88 13.20 -16.99
N PHE A 152 7.87 13.79 -16.34
CA PHE A 152 6.90 14.67 -17.01
C PHE A 152 7.56 15.93 -17.57
N GLY A 153 8.46 16.56 -16.79
CA GLY A 153 9.26 17.70 -17.24
C GLY A 153 10.10 17.35 -18.46
N ILE A 154 10.87 16.26 -18.40
CA ILE A 154 11.67 15.77 -19.53
C ILE A 154 10.80 15.54 -20.78
N ALA A 155 9.61 14.95 -20.60
CA ALA A 155 8.69 14.71 -21.71
C ALA A 155 8.23 16.02 -22.38
N ILE A 156 7.93 17.06 -21.61
CA ILE A 156 7.58 18.39 -22.14
C ILE A 156 8.77 19.00 -22.88
N PHE A 157 9.96 18.99 -22.29
CA PHE A 157 11.17 19.54 -22.92
C PHE A 157 11.48 18.86 -24.25
N ARG A 158 11.40 17.52 -24.30
CA ARG A 158 11.64 16.75 -25.52
C ARG A 158 10.61 17.04 -26.61
N LYS A 159 9.33 17.20 -26.24
CA LYS A 159 8.26 17.55 -27.19
C LYS A 159 8.48 18.93 -27.80
N ASN A 160 8.92 19.91 -27.00
CA ASN A 160 9.20 21.26 -27.48
C ASN A 160 10.46 21.36 -28.38
N MET A 161 11.43 20.47 -28.18
CA MET A 161 12.60 20.37 -29.06
C MET A 161 12.29 19.67 -30.40
N LEU A 162 11.48 18.62 -30.39
CA LEU A 162 11.10 17.89 -31.61
C LEU A 162 9.99 18.58 -32.42
N GLY A 163 9.14 19.39 -31.79
CA GLY A 163 8.10 20.17 -32.46
C GLY A 163 8.60 21.42 -33.21
N LYS A 164 9.91 21.72 -33.18
CA LYS A 164 10.56 22.76 -33.99
C LYS A 164 11.20 22.22 -35.28
N SER A 165 11.05 20.92 -35.58
CA SER A 165 11.72 20.23 -36.70
C SER A 165 10.77 19.81 -37.84
N THR A 166 9.55 20.35 -37.90
CA THR A 166 8.60 20.16 -39.02
C THR A 166 8.00 21.48 -39.41
#